data_AF-A0A6P0Z4N2-F1
#
_entry.id   AF-A0A6P0Z4N2-F1
#
_cell.length_a   1.000
_cell.length_b   1.000
_cell.length_c   1.000
_cell.angle_alpha   90.00
_cell.angle_beta   90.00
_cell.angle_gamma   90.00
#
_symmetry.space_group_name_H-M   'P 1'
#
loop_
_entity.id
_entity.type
_entity.pdbx_description
1 polymer ?
#
loop_
_entity_poly.entity_id
_entity_poly.type
_entity_poly.pdbx_seq_one_letter_code
_entity_poly.pdbx_strand_id
1 'polypeptide(L)'
;MAVQFGSEQGFQVLFEEIKLLTMKGKDLPASGQLNNDEELNYKISKNLAERKQELANLLEQYSLPKREGSLLVVTEIKAEETLVKAQVWRGLSNLVNSDNWKVIGTQVTPNASKSSALSFGQVGEKSAKDKSLALVMFAAVVAGMMMLWGIVF
;
A
#
# COMPACT_ATOMS: atom_id res chain seq x y z
N MET A 1 1.13 12.42 -32.64
CA MET A 1 0.23 11.99 -31.54
C MET A 1 0.76 10.62 -31.14
N ALA A 2 1.25 10.47 -29.91
CA ALA A 2 2.11 9.33 -29.55
C ALA A 2 1.40 7.97 -29.56
N VAL A 3 0.07 7.98 -29.54
CA VAL A 3 -0.79 6.81 -29.77
C VAL A 3 -1.69 7.13 -30.95
N GLN A 4 -1.69 6.27 -31.97
CA GLN A 4 -2.58 6.35 -33.12
C GLN A 4 -3.64 5.24 -33.02
N PHE A 5 -4.91 5.60 -33.16
CA PHE A 5 -6.03 4.66 -33.19
C PHE A 5 -6.36 4.26 -34.63
N GLY A 6 -6.83 3.03 -34.84
CA GLY A 6 -7.34 2.55 -36.14
C GLY A 6 -6.33 1.80 -37.01
N SER A 7 -5.24 1.27 -36.45
CA SER A 7 -4.39 0.30 -37.17
C SER A 7 -5.06 -1.08 -37.24
N GLU A 8 -4.50 -2.00 -38.03
CA GLU A 8 -4.99 -3.40 -38.08
C GLU A 8 -4.98 -4.10 -36.70
N GLN A 9 -4.15 -3.62 -35.75
CA GLN A 9 -4.14 -4.11 -34.36
C GLN A 9 -4.93 -3.23 -33.38
N GLY A 10 -5.75 -2.31 -33.89
CA GLY A 10 -6.58 -1.39 -33.09
C GLY A 10 -5.87 -0.10 -32.70
N PHE A 11 -4.63 -0.18 -32.19
CA PHE A 11 -3.80 1.00 -31.93
C PHE A 11 -2.32 0.75 -32.22
N GLN A 12 -1.60 1.82 -32.53
CA GLN A 12 -0.15 1.81 -32.72
C GLN A 12 0.49 2.86 -31.82
N VAL A 13 1.47 2.43 -31.03
CA VAL A 13 2.24 3.30 -30.14
C VAL A 13 3.54 3.69 -30.84
N LEU A 14 3.75 4.99 -31.01
CA LEU A 14 5.00 5.53 -31.55
C LEU A 14 5.95 5.84 -30.38
N PHE A 15 6.73 4.85 -29.98
CA PHE A 15 7.64 4.97 -28.83
C PHE A 15 8.64 6.13 -28.96
N GLU A 16 9.09 6.45 -30.18
CA GLU A 16 9.95 7.60 -30.43
C GLU A 16 9.25 8.94 -30.15
N GLU A 17 7.95 9.05 -30.43
CA GLU A 17 7.18 10.24 -30.05
C GLU A 17 7.03 10.34 -28.53
N ILE A 18 6.82 9.22 -27.82
CA ILE A 18 6.79 9.20 -26.35
C ILE A 18 8.12 9.71 -25.79
N LYS A 19 9.24 9.22 -26.33
CA LYS A 19 10.59 9.62 -25.92
C LYS A 19 10.85 11.11 -26.15
N LEU A 20 10.42 11.64 -27.30
CA LEU A 20 10.49 13.07 -27.61
C LEU A 20 9.66 13.92 -26.64
N LEU A 21 8.46 13.46 -26.28
CA LEU A 21 7.62 14.14 -25.28
C LEU A 21 8.28 14.15 -23.91
N THR A 22 9.00 13.08 -23.52
CA THR A 22 9.73 13.04 -22.26
C THR A 22 10.88 14.05 -22.24
N MET A 23 11.54 14.26 -23.38
CA MET A 23 12.63 15.24 -23.53
C MET A 23 12.12 16.69 -23.52
N LYS A 24 10.97 16.97 -24.15
CA LYS A 24 10.28 18.27 -24.10
C LYS A 24 9.67 18.57 -22.72
N GLY A 25 9.48 17.52 -21.91
CA GLY A 25 8.98 17.61 -20.54
C GLY A 25 9.83 18.46 -19.60
N LYS A 26 11.09 18.75 -19.95
CA LYS A 26 12.00 19.58 -19.14
C LYS A 26 11.59 21.05 -19.03
N ASP A 27 10.79 21.55 -19.98
CA ASP A 27 10.33 22.93 -20.02
C ASP A 27 8.89 23.11 -19.48
N LEU A 28 8.26 22.04 -18.97
CA LEU A 28 6.99 22.17 -18.25
C LEU A 28 7.22 22.88 -16.91
N PRO A 29 6.24 23.69 -16.44
CA PRO A 29 6.32 24.27 -15.10
C PRO A 29 6.59 23.16 -14.09
N ALA A 30 7.50 23.41 -13.15
CA ALA A 30 7.84 22.45 -12.12
C ALA A 30 6.55 22.00 -11.42
N SER A 31 6.16 20.73 -11.63
CA SER A 31 4.99 20.17 -10.98
C SER A 31 5.16 20.28 -9.47
N GLY A 32 4.08 20.62 -8.77
CA GLY A 32 4.10 20.68 -7.31
C GLY A 32 4.53 19.34 -6.72
N GLN A 33 5.16 19.38 -5.55
CA GLN A 33 5.41 18.16 -4.80
C GLN A 33 4.09 17.73 -4.15
N LEU A 34 3.76 16.44 -4.25
CA LEU A 34 2.65 15.88 -3.47
C LEU A 34 2.95 16.07 -1.98
N ASN A 35 1.91 16.23 -1.17
CA ASN A 35 2.08 16.10 0.27
C ASN A 35 2.44 14.64 0.62
N ASN A 36 3.10 14.44 1.76
CA ASN A 36 3.54 13.10 2.16
C ASN A 36 2.37 12.10 2.26
N ASP A 37 1.21 12.55 2.74
CA ASP A 37 0.06 11.66 2.90
C ASP A 37 -0.50 11.19 1.56
N GLU A 38 -0.66 12.06 0.55
CA GLU A 38 -1.11 11.65 -0.78
C GLU A 38 -0.06 10.81 -1.52
N GLU A 39 1.22 11.08 -1.28
CA GLU A 39 2.33 10.33 -1.87
C GLU A 39 2.41 8.89 -1.32
N LEU A 40 2.24 8.73 -0.01
CA LEU A 40 2.38 7.43 0.66
C LEU A 40 1.10 6.58 0.60
N ASN A 41 -0.09 7.19 0.55
CA ASN A 41 -1.34 6.46 0.57
C ASN A 41 -1.68 5.85 -0.80
N TYR A 42 -1.97 4.55 -0.78
CA TYR A 42 -2.62 3.83 -1.87
C TYR A 42 -4.12 4.03 -1.74
N LYS A 43 -4.76 4.52 -2.80
CA LYS A 43 -6.19 4.85 -2.79
C LYS A 43 -6.90 4.22 -3.97
N ILE A 44 -8.09 3.70 -3.71
CA ILE A 44 -9.00 3.22 -4.75
C ILE A 44 -10.37 3.86 -4.60
N SER A 45 -11.12 3.91 -5.70
CA SER A 45 -12.50 4.38 -5.69
C SER A 45 -13.27 3.74 -6.83
N LYS A 46 -14.58 3.90 -6.80
CA LYS A 46 -15.45 3.59 -7.91
C LYS A 46 -15.09 4.45 -9.11
N ASN A 47 -15.16 3.87 -10.31
CA ASN A 47 -14.83 4.55 -11.55
C ASN A 47 -15.95 5.53 -11.98
N LEU A 48 -16.07 6.63 -11.25
CA LEU A 48 -17.02 7.72 -11.51
C LEU A 48 -16.35 8.85 -12.30
N ALA A 49 -17.13 9.61 -13.07
CA ALA A 49 -16.63 10.74 -13.85
C ALA A 49 -15.95 11.79 -12.96
N GLU A 50 -16.52 12.07 -11.79
CA GLU A 50 -15.95 12.98 -10.79
C GLU A 50 -14.56 12.52 -10.33
N ARG A 51 -14.38 11.22 -10.03
CA ARG A 51 -13.08 10.67 -9.58
C ARG A 51 -12.03 10.72 -10.69
N LYS A 52 -12.43 10.54 -11.95
CA LYS A 52 -11.53 10.73 -13.10
C LYS A 52 -11.08 12.19 -13.21
N GLN A 53 -11.99 13.14 -13.00
CA GLN A 53 -11.67 14.57 -13.04
C GLN A 53 -10.74 14.97 -11.90
N GLU A 54 -11.02 14.53 -10.66
CA GLU A 54 -10.14 14.76 -9.51
C GLU A 54 -8.72 14.24 -9.78
N LEU A 55 -8.63 13.04 -10.35
CA LEU A 55 -7.36 12.42 -10.70
C LEU A 55 -6.64 13.18 -11.82
N ALA A 56 -7.34 13.61 -12.87
CA ALA A 56 -6.76 14.41 -13.93
C ALA A 56 -6.18 15.72 -13.38
N ASN A 57 -6.96 16.44 -12.56
CA ASN A 57 -6.52 17.67 -11.90
C ASN A 57 -5.28 17.43 -11.03
N LEU A 58 -5.23 16.31 -10.30
CA LEU A 58 -4.08 15.95 -9.46
C LEU A 58 -2.82 15.71 -10.31
N LEU A 59 -2.95 15.01 -11.44
CA LEU A 59 -1.85 14.72 -12.35
C LEU A 59 -1.37 15.95 -13.13
N GLU A 60 -2.23 16.94 -13.33
CA GLU A 60 -1.86 18.23 -13.93
C GLU A 60 -1.07 19.12 -12.96
N GLN A 61 -1.43 19.09 -11.67
CA GLN A 61 -0.87 20.00 -10.66
C GLN A 61 0.38 19.46 -9.98
N TYR A 62 0.41 18.15 -9.73
CA TYR A 62 1.43 17.52 -8.89
C TYR A 62 2.26 16.50 -9.64
N SER A 63 3.51 16.38 -9.22
CA SER A 63 4.41 15.32 -9.65
C SER A 63 3.92 13.96 -9.18
N LEU A 64 4.25 12.93 -9.95
CA LEU A 64 3.97 11.55 -9.57
C LEU A 64 4.79 11.16 -8.32
N PRO A 65 4.29 10.24 -7.48
CA PRO A 65 5.02 9.74 -6.33
C PRO A 65 6.35 9.13 -6.77
N LYS A 66 7.40 9.36 -5.98
CA LYS A 66 8.76 8.87 -6.28
C LYS A 66 8.93 7.40 -5.89
N ARG A 67 8.25 6.51 -6.59
CA ARG A 67 8.24 5.07 -6.28
C ARG A 67 8.13 4.21 -7.52
N GLU A 68 8.64 3.00 -7.41
CA GLU A 68 8.49 1.95 -8.42
C GLU A 68 7.16 1.22 -8.24
N GLY A 69 6.55 0.79 -9.35
CA GLY A 69 5.34 -0.04 -9.35
C GLY A 69 4.17 0.55 -10.13
N SER A 70 2.98 -0.05 -9.93
CA SER A 70 1.74 0.36 -10.62
C SER A 70 1.25 1.70 -10.09
N LEU A 71 1.36 2.72 -10.93
CA LEU A 71 0.97 4.08 -10.61
C LEU A 71 -0.54 4.26 -10.70
N LEU A 72 -1.11 4.12 -11.89
CA LEU A 72 -2.53 4.40 -12.12
C LEU A 72 -3.18 3.23 -12.85
N VAL A 73 -4.33 2.79 -12.35
CA VAL A 73 -5.19 1.82 -13.03
C VAL A 73 -6.61 2.36 -13.08
N VAL A 74 -7.16 2.46 -14.29
CA VAL A 74 -8.58 2.75 -14.53
C VAL A 74 -9.15 1.59 -15.31
N THR A 75 -10.16 0.93 -14.77
CA THR A 75 -10.72 -0.30 -15.35
C THR A 75 -12.20 -0.44 -15.01
N GLU A 76 -12.92 -1.30 -15.71
CA GLU A 76 -14.34 -1.55 -15.42
C GLU A 76 -14.56 -2.91 -14.74
N ILE A 77 -13.62 -3.84 -14.90
CA ILE A 77 -13.85 -5.27 -14.64
C ILE A 77 -13.00 -5.85 -13.50
N LYS A 78 -12.07 -5.08 -12.93
CA LYS A 78 -11.20 -5.60 -11.86
C LYS A 78 -11.86 -5.41 -10.49
N ALA A 79 -11.98 -6.50 -9.74
CA ALA A 79 -12.51 -6.46 -8.39
C ALA A 79 -11.60 -5.65 -7.44
N GLU A 80 -12.22 -5.08 -6.41
CA GLU A 80 -11.55 -4.32 -5.35
C GLU A 80 -10.34 -5.07 -4.77
N GLU A 81 -10.51 -6.35 -4.40
CA GLU A 81 -9.43 -7.17 -3.84
C GLU A 81 -8.20 -7.27 -4.74
N THR A 82 -8.39 -7.24 -6.06
CA THR A 82 -7.28 -7.30 -7.02
C THR A 82 -6.48 -6.01 -6.98
N LEU A 83 -7.15 -4.86 -6.90
CA LEU A 83 -6.49 -3.55 -6.79
C LEU A 83 -5.75 -3.40 -5.45
N VAL A 84 -6.34 -3.95 -4.37
CA VAL A 84 -5.70 -4.00 -3.05
C VAL A 84 -4.42 -4.84 -3.09
N LYS A 85 -4.50 -6.07 -3.61
CA LYS A 85 -3.34 -6.98 -3.73
C LYS A 85 -2.23 -6.41 -4.61
N ALA A 86 -2.60 -5.69 -5.68
CA ALA A 86 -1.65 -5.08 -6.58
C ALA A 86 -1.00 -3.78 -6.04
N GLN A 87 -1.43 -3.29 -4.87
CA GLN A 87 -0.95 -2.05 -4.26
C GLN A 87 -0.88 -0.87 -5.24
N VAL A 88 -1.95 -0.66 -6.01
CA VAL A 88 -1.99 0.44 -6.99
C VAL A 88 -2.05 1.78 -6.27
N TRP A 89 -1.29 2.79 -6.73
CA TRP A 89 -1.31 4.13 -6.10
C TRP A 89 -2.70 4.77 -6.15
N ARG A 90 -3.25 4.85 -7.36
CA ARG A 90 -4.60 5.35 -7.64
C ARG A 90 -5.31 4.32 -8.51
N GLY A 91 -6.37 3.73 -7.98
CA GLY A 91 -7.17 2.71 -8.70
C GLY A 91 -8.61 3.15 -8.85
N LEU A 92 -9.15 3.10 -10.07
CA LEU A 92 -10.57 3.31 -10.34
C LEU A 92 -11.16 2.04 -10.95
N SER A 93 -12.23 1.51 -10.34
CA SER A 93 -12.97 0.38 -10.89
C SER A 93 -14.48 0.45 -10.69
N ASN A 94 -15.29 0.00 -11.66
CA ASN A 94 -16.75 -0.10 -11.47
C ASN A 94 -17.12 -1.14 -10.39
N LEU A 95 -16.22 -2.07 -10.08
CA LEU A 95 -16.41 -3.12 -9.07
C LEU A 95 -15.89 -2.75 -7.67
N VAL A 96 -15.50 -1.49 -7.45
CA VAL A 96 -15.22 -0.95 -6.12
C VAL A 96 -16.51 -0.34 -5.57
N ASN A 97 -16.87 -0.71 -4.35
CA ASN A 97 -18.15 -0.31 -3.75
C ASN A 97 -18.13 1.10 -3.14
N SER A 98 -16.95 1.73 -3.05
CA SER A 98 -16.80 3.07 -2.46
C SER A 98 -16.84 4.16 -3.52
N ASP A 99 -17.84 5.04 -3.46
CA ASP A 99 -17.94 6.20 -4.35
C ASP A 99 -16.88 7.29 -4.04
N ASN A 100 -16.27 7.23 -2.84
CA ASN A 100 -15.19 8.11 -2.41
C ASN A 100 -13.83 7.40 -2.47
N TRP A 101 -12.74 8.15 -2.28
CA TRP A 101 -11.41 7.55 -2.13
C TRP A 101 -11.29 6.75 -0.84
N LYS A 102 -11.02 5.45 -0.99
CA LYS A 102 -10.70 4.52 0.09
C LYS A 102 -9.20 4.28 0.14
N VAL A 103 -8.58 4.53 1.29
CA VAL A 103 -7.18 4.16 1.54
C VAL A 103 -7.11 2.64 1.73
N ILE A 104 -6.26 1.98 0.94
CA ILE A 104 -6.07 0.52 0.97
C ILE A 104 -4.71 0.11 1.55
N GLY A 105 -3.88 1.09 1.87
CA GLY A 105 -2.59 0.90 2.52
C GLY A 105 -1.79 2.19 2.45
N THR A 106 -0.70 2.21 3.20
CA THR A 106 0.27 3.31 3.21
C THR A 106 1.65 2.71 3.01
N GLN A 107 2.47 3.31 2.14
CA GLN A 107 3.88 3.01 2.06
C GLN A 107 4.52 3.36 3.41
N VAL A 108 5.07 2.37 4.11
CA VAL A 108 5.98 2.62 5.23
C VAL A 108 7.36 2.82 4.62
N THR A 109 7.86 4.05 4.62
CA THR A 109 9.25 4.30 4.28
C THR A 109 10.13 3.62 5.34
N PRO A 110 11.14 2.82 4.96
CA PRO A 110 12.07 2.24 5.93
C PRO A 110 13.05 3.33 6.35
N ASN A 111 12.63 4.24 7.22
CA ASN A 111 13.58 4.97 8.04
C ASN A 111 12.98 5.37 9.40
N ALA A 112 13.60 4.79 10.44
CA ALA A 112 13.53 5.11 11.85
C ALA A 112 12.14 5.06 12.55
N SER A 113 11.79 3.89 13.10
CA SER A 113 11.87 3.64 14.56
C SER A 113 11.04 2.42 14.97
N LYS A 114 11.74 1.39 15.49
CA LYS A 114 11.31 0.41 16.49
C LYS A 114 9.88 -0.16 16.39
N SER A 115 9.82 -1.34 15.77
CA SER A 115 9.07 -2.54 16.19
C SER A 115 7.99 -2.32 17.26
N SER A 116 6.74 -2.15 16.83
CA SER A 116 5.57 -2.51 17.63
C SER A 116 5.14 -3.93 17.23
N ALA A 117 5.42 -4.88 18.11
CA ALA A 117 4.89 -6.23 18.00
C ALA A 117 3.36 -6.20 18.09
N LEU A 118 2.70 -6.83 17.12
CA LEU A 118 1.28 -7.16 17.17
C LEU A 118 1.07 -8.21 18.27
N SER A 119 0.22 -7.92 19.27
CA SER A 119 -0.44 -8.95 20.06
C SER A 119 -1.94 -8.93 19.77
N PHE A 120 -2.49 -10.09 19.43
CA PHE A 120 -3.90 -10.32 19.21
C PHE A 120 -4.43 -11.29 20.28
N GLY A 121 -5.36 -10.80 21.10
CA GLY A 121 -6.52 -11.54 21.61
C GLY A 121 -6.37 -12.49 22.81
N GLN A 122 -6.93 -12.11 23.97
CA GLN A 122 -8.18 -12.67 24.56
C GLN A 122 -8.39 -12.03 25.96
N VAL A 123 -9.43 -11.21 26.16
CA VAL A 123 -10.79 -11.56 26.66
C VAL A 123 -10.76 -12.17 28.07
N GLY A 124 -11.20 -11.39 29.07
CA GLY A 124 -11.55 -11.87 30.41
C GLY A 124 -11.43 -10.83 31.54
N GLU A 125 -12.55 -10.18 31.86
CA GLU A 125 -12.95 -9.62 33.18
C GLU A 125 -12.15 -8.51 33.91
N LYS A 126 -12.79 -7.32 33.93
CA LYS A 126 -13.07 -6.42 35.07
C LYS A 126 -12.05 -6.32 36.24
N SER A 127 -11.16 -5.33 36.12
CA SER A 127 -11.00 -4.16 37.01
C SER A 127 -11.13 -4.33 38.54
N ALA A 128 -10.01 -4.29 39.28
CA ALA A 128 -9.49 -3.07 39.95
C ALA A 128 -8.43 -3.36 41.03
N LYS A 129 -7.38 -2.53 41.03
CA LYS A 129 -6.37 -2.24 42.08
C LYS A 129 -5.13 -3.15 42.27
N ASP A 130 -4.05 -2.60 41.71
CA ASP A 130 -2.74 -2.32 42.33
C ASP A 130 -1.72 -3.44 42.62
N LYS A 131 -0.65 -3.35 41.80
CA LYS A 131 0.79 -3.46 42.10
C LYS A 131 1.37 -4.83 42.45
N SER A 132 2.17 -5.39 41.53
CA SER A 132 3.57 -5.73 41.83
C SER A 132 4.35 -6.11 40.56
N LEU A 133 5.57 -5.58 40.46
CA LEU A 133 6.62 -5.95 39.52
C LEU A 133 7.11 -7.39 39.77
N ALA A 134 7.45 -8.14 38.72
CA ALA A 134 8.75 -8.82 38.60
C ALA A 134 8.89 -9.57 37.27
N LEU A 135 9.74 -9.00 36.42
CA LEU A 135 10.60 -9.64 35.43
C LEU A 135 11.24 -10.94 35.94
N VAL A 136 11.16 -12.08 35.23
CA VAL A 136 12.30 -13.03 35.06
C VAL A 136 12.15 -13.85 33.76
N MET A 137 13.28 -13.94 33.06
CA MET A 137 13.59 -14.62 31.80
C MET A 137 13.51 -16.16 31.92
N PHE A 138 13.05 -16.85 30.87
CA PHE A 138 13.26 -18.30 30.73
C PHE A 138 14.24 -18.60 29.59
N ALA A 139 15.47 -18.95 29.97
CA ALA A 139 16.40 -19.68 29.12
C ALA A 139 16.25 -21.18 29.39
N ALA A 140 16.23 -21.96 28.31
CA ALA A 140 16.02 -23.40 28.29
C ALA A 140 17.19 -24.19 28.92
N VAL A 141 16.85 -25.29 29.59
CA VAL A 141 17.74 -26.46 29.71
C VAL A 141 16.92 -27.73 29.54
N VAL A 142 17.19 -28.46 28.46
CA VAL A 142 16.82 -29.86 28.26
C VAL A 142 17.97 -30.70 28.81
N ALA A 143 17.75 -31.51 29.85
CA ALA A 143 18.61 -32.66 30.18
C ALA A 143 18.01 -33.57 31.28
N GLY A 144 17.89 -34.87 30.98
CA GLY A 144 17.84 -36.01 31.91
C GLY A 144 16.45 -36.31 32.51
N MET A 145 15.70 -37.37 32.20
CA MET A 145 16.05 -38.74 31.81
C MET A 145 17.10 -39.37 32.73
N MET A 146 16.68 -39.91 33.89
CA MET A 146 17.14 -41.19 34.46
C MET A 146 16.70 -41.37 35.91
N MET A 147 16.26 -42.60 36.21
CA MET A 147 16.36 -43.28 37.50
C MET A 147 15.44 -42.83 38.63
N LEU A 148 14.17 -43.25 38.55
CA LEU A 148 13.49 -43.78 39.72
C LEU A 148 14.05 -45.19 39.98
N TRP A 149 14.96 -45.32 40.95
CA TRP A 149 15.19 -46.54 41.72
C TRP A 149 15.45 -46.13 43.17
N GLY A 150 14.83 -46.84 44.11
CA GLY A 150 14.61 -46.41 45.48
C GLY A 150 15.78 -46.60 46.46
N ILE A 151 15.53 -46.21 47.71
CA ILE A 151 16.17 -46.53 49.00
C ILE A 151 15.21 -45.90 50.05
N VAL A 152 14.39 -46.65 50.79
CA VAL A 152 14.65 -47.34 52.09
C VAL A 152 15.22 -46.39 53.16
N PHE A 153 14.38 -45.99 54.13
CA PHE A 153 14.46 -46.41 55.54
C PHE A 153 13.17 -46.06 56.26
#